data_AF-A0A4Z0QDM5-F1
#
_entry.id   AF-A0A4Z0QDM5-F1
#
_cell.length_a   1.000
_cell.length_b   1.000
_cell.length_c   1.000
_cell.angle_alpha   90.00
_cell.angle_beta   90.00
_cell.angle_gamma   90.00
#
_symmetry.space_group_name_H-M   'P 1'
#
loop_
_entity.id
_entity.type
_entity.pdbx_description
1 polymer ?
#
loop_
_entity_poly.entity_id
_entity_poly.type
_entity_poly.pdbx_seq_one_letter_code
_entity_poly.pdbx_strand_id
1 'polypeptide(L)'
;MQFHAVATAVVIGLGFYFGISRLEWALVSLAIGTVWTAELLNTAIEVVVNLVSPGYHPLAGKAKDIASGAVLMAGFGALGVGLLIFGPRVWALL
;
A
#
# COMPACT_ATOMS: atom_id res chain seq x y z
N MET A 1 -5.33 6.03 -4.35
CA MET A 1 -4.81 5.68 -5.70
C MET A 1 -3.57 6.46 -6.16
N GLN A 2 -3.63 7.79 -6.40
CA GLN A 2 -2.49 8.55 -6.96
C GLN A 2 -1.22 8.50 -6.08
N PHE A 3 -1.37 8.62 -4.76
CA PHE A 3 -0.25 8.50 -3.82
C PHE A 3 0.44 7.12 -3.88
N HIS A 4 -0.33 6.03 -3.93
CA HIS A 4 0.24 4.67 -4.01
C HIS A 4 0.98 4.43 -5.33
N ALA A 5 0.50 5.01 -6.45
CA ALA A 5 1.19 4.94 -7.73
C ALA A 5 2.53 5.69 -7.72
N VAL A 6 2.55 6.91 -7.19
CA VAL A 6 3.79 7.69 -7.05
C VAL A 6 4.76 6.99 -6.12
N ALA A 7 4.30 6.51 -4.96
CA ALA A 7 5.13 5.75 -4.03
C ALA A 7 5.72 4.48 -4.67
N THR A 8 4.91 3.75 -5.45
CA THR A 8 5.36 2.58 -6.21
C THR A 8 6.48 2.94 -7.19
N ALA A 9 6.30 4.00 -7.98
CA ALA A 9 7.31 4.44 -8.95
C ALA A 9 8.62 4.85 -8.26
N VAL A 10 8.54 5.57 -7.13
CA VAL A 10 9.70 5.96 -6.33
C VAL A 10 10.43 4.74 -5.79
N VAL A 11 9.72 3.79 -5.18
CA VAL A 11 10.32 2.57 -4.59
C VAL A 11 11.01 1.72 -5.66
N ILE A 12 10.40 1.58 -6.83
CA ILE A 12 11.01 0.87 -7.97
C ILE A 12 12.28 1.60 -8.43
N GLY A 13 12.22 2.93 -8.57
CA GLY A 13 13.38 3.74 -8.93
C GLY A 13 14.54 3.59 -7.94
N LEU A 14 14.24 3.63 -6.63
CA LEU A 14 15.23 3.37 -5.58
C LEU A 14 15.78 1.94 -5.64
N GLY A 15 14.94 0.96 -5.94
CA GLY A 15 15.35 -0.44 -6.13
C GLY A 15 16.42 -0.61 -7.20
N PHE A 16 16.25 0.08 -8.33
CA PHE A 16 17.25 0.11 -9.39
C PHE A 16 18.48 0.93 -9.01
N TYR A 17 18.30 2.13 -8.45
CA TYR A 17 19.39 3.02 -8.06
C TYR A 17 20.36 2.35 -7.06
N PHE A 18 19.83 1.66 -6.06
CA PHE A 18 20.62 0.99 -5.04
C PHE A 18 21.05 -0.43 -5.42
N GLY A 19 20.61 -0.95 -6.57
CA GLY A 19 20.94 -2.32 -7.00
C GLY A 19 20.52 -3.38 -5.97
N ILE A 20 19.25 -3.36 -5.54
CA ILE A 20 18.76 -4.34 -4.54
C ILE A 20 18.81 -5.77 -5.10
N SER A 21 19.04 -6.75 -4.23
CA SER A 21 19.12 -8.17 -4.56
C SER A 21 17.79 -8.74 -5.05
N ARG A 22 17.83 -9.92 -5.67
CA ARG A 22 16.62 -10.61 -6.16
C ARG A 22 15.60 -10.89 -5.04
N LEU A 23 16.08 -11.22 -3.84
CA LEU A 23 15.21 -11.46 -2.69
C LEU A 23 14.55 -10.17 -2.20
N GLU A 24 15.30 -9.07 -2.16
CA GLU A 24 14.75 -7.76 -1.81
C GLU A 24 13.73 -7.28 -2.85
N TRP A 25 13.98 -7.53 -4.14
CA TRP A 25 12.98 -7.29 -5.19
C TRP A 25 11.71 -8.10 -5.00
N ALA A 26 11.81 -9.38 -4.61
CA ALA A 26 10.64 -10.19 -4.32
C ALA A 26 9.83 -9.62 -3.14
N LEU A 27 10.50 -9.19 -2.07
CA LEU A 27 9.85 -8.56 -0.91
C LEU A 27 9.21 -7.21 -1.27
N VAL A 28 9.90 -6.36 -2.01
CA VAL A 28 9.37 -5.08 -2.50
C VAL A 28 8.15 -5.29 -3.40
N SER A 29 8.22 -6.28 -4.29
CA SER A 29 7.10 -6.61 -5.20
C SER A 29 5.88 -7.12 -4.42
N LEU A 30 6.08 -7.97 -3.40
CA LEU A 30 5.02 -8.42 -2.51
C LEU A 30 4.42 -7.28 -1.69
N ALA A 31 5.23 -6.36 -1.18
CA ALA A 31 4.77 -5.19 -0.45
C ALA A 31 3.90 -4.29 -1.34
N ILE A 32 4.37 -3.97 -2.56
CA ILE A 32 3.61 -3.20 -3.55
C ILE A 32 2.30 -3.91 -3.89
N GLY A 33 2.36 -5.21 -4.21
CA GLY A 33 1.18 -6.00 -4.56
C GLY A 33 0.14 -6.04 -3.43
N THR A 34 0.58 -6.12 -2.18
CA THR A 34 -0.31 -6.12 -1.01
C THR A 34 -1.03 -4.79 -0.85
N VAL A 35 -0.33 -3.65 -0.99
CA VAL A 35 -0.93 -2.31 -0.90
C VAL A 35 -1.97 -2.11 -2.01
N TRP A 36 -1.64 -2.46 -3.26
CA TRP A 36 -2.58 -2.34 -4.38
C TRP A 36 -3.78 -3.26 -4.24
N THR A 37 -3.57 -4.49 -3.75
CA THR A 37 -4.67 -5.42 -3.50
C THR A 37 -5.61 -4.86 -2.43
N ALA A 38 -5.07 -4.35 -1.32
CA ALA A 38 -5.88 -3.74 -0.26
C ALA A 38 -6.68 -2.53 -0.75
N GLU A 39 -6.06 -1.65 -1.55
CA GLU A 39 -6.69 -0.45 -2.11
C GLU A 39 -7.82 -0.80 -3.11
N LEU A 40 -7.61 -1.81 -3.96
CA LEU A 40 -8.63 -2.30 -4.89
C LEU A 40 -9.81 -2.94 -4.14
N LEU A 41 -9.53 -3.72 -3.09
CA LEU A 41 -10.56 -4.29 -2.22
C LEU A 41 -11.33 -3.20 -1.48
N ASN A 42 -10.66 -2.15 -0.98
CA ASN A 42 -11.34 -1.00 -0.37
C ASN A 42 -12.31 -0.35 -1.36
N THR A 43 -11.86 -0.09 -2.59
CA THR A 43 -12.70 0.48 -3.65
C THR A 43 -13.89 -0.44 -3.98
N ALA A 44 -13.67 -1.75 -4.08
CA ALA A 44 -14.73 -2.72 -4.33
C ALA A 44 -15.79 -2.71 -3.21
N ILE A 45 -15.35 -2.66 -1.95
CA ILE A 45 -16.24 -2.57 -0.78
C ILE A 45 -17.03 -1.25 -0.82
N GLU A 46 -16.38 -0.12 -1.11
CA GLU A 46 -17.06 1.17 -1.25
C GLU A 46 -18.16 1.13 -2.32
N VAL A 47 -17.87 0.54 -3.48
CA VAL A 47 -18.84 0.38 -4.58
C VAL A 47 -20.02 -0.49 -4.16
N VAL A 48 -19.78 -1.63 -3.51
CA VAL A 48 -20.84 -2.52 -3.02
C VAL A 48 -21.68 -1.84 -1.95
N VAL A 49 -21.05 -1.14 -1.01
CA VAL A 49 -21.77 -0.41 0.06
C VAL A 49 -22.63 0.70 -0.53
N ASN A 50 -22.12 1.46 -1.51
CA ASN A 50 -22.89 2.51 -2.20
C ASN A 50 -24.07 1.93 -3.00
N LEU A 51 -23.92 0.73 -3.57
CA LEU A 51 -24.97 0.04 -4.29
C LEU A 51 -26.09 -0.45 -3.36
N VAL A 52 -25.73 -1.04 -2.21
CA VAL A 52 -26.69 -1.66 -1.28
C VAL A 52 -27.29 -0.64 -0.30
N SER A 53 -26.57 0.44 0.02
CA SER A 53 -27.00 1.46 0.98
C SER A 53 -26.70 2.87 0.43
N PRO A 54 -27.55 3.39 -0.49
CA PRO A 54 -27.35 4.71 -1.09
C PRO A 54 -27.61 5.89 -0.15
N GLY A 55 -28.30 5.66 0.98
CA GLY A 55 -28.48 6.64 2.06
C GLY A 55 -27.47 6.46 3.20
N TYR A 56 -27.44 7.39 4.15
CA TYR A 56 -26.59 7.25 5.34
C TYR A 56 -27.04 6.06 6.20
N HIS A 57 -26.14 5.10 6.42
CA HIS A 57 -26.37 3.99 7.33
C HIS A 57 -25.13 3.81 8.24
N PRO A 58 -25.27 3.80 9.58
CA PRO A 58 -24.13 3.71 10.48
C PRO A 58 -23.20 2.51 10.23
N LEU A 59 -23.78 1.35 9.89
CA LEU A 59 -22.97 0.16 9.54
C LEU A 59 -22.25 0.28 8.19
N ALA A 60 -22.82 1.00 7.23
CA ALA A 60 -22.17 1.28 5.94
C ALA A 60 -20.93 2.17 6.14
N GLY A 61 -21.03 3.16 7.04
CA GLY A 61 -19.87 3.95 7.48
C GLY A 61 -18.77 3.07 8.06
N LYS A 62 -19.10 2.25 9.06
CA LYS A 62 -18.13 1.33 9.69
C LYS A 62 -17.46 0.39 8.69
N ALA A 63 -18.21 -0.14 7.71
CA ALA A 63 -17.64 -1.02 6.69
C ALA A 63 -16.58 -0.29 5.84
N LYS A 64 -16.84 0.96 5.45
CA LYS A 64 -15.88 1.81 4.73
C LYS A 64 -14.67 2.15 5.60
N ASP A 65 -14.88 2.48 6.88
CA ASP A 65 -13.80 2.77 7.81
C ASP A 65 -12.86 1.57 7.99
N ILE A 66 -13.43 0.36 8.16
CA ILE A 66 -12.65 -0.89 8.27
C ILE A 66 -11.86 -1.15 6.98
N ALA A 67 -12.47 -0.96 5.82
CA ALA A 67 -11.83 -1.17 4.54
C ALA A 67 -10.64 -0.21 4.33
N SER A 68 -10.80 1.08 4.65
CA SER A 68 -9.71 2.06 4.61
C SER A 68 -8.62 1.75 5.65
N GLY A 69 -9.00 1.24 6.82
CA GLY A 69 -8.07 0.74 7.84
C GLY A 69 -7.22 -0.44 7.36
N ALA A 70 -7.77 -1.33 6.53
CA ALA A 70 -7.00 -2.42 5.93
C ALA A 70 -5.93 -1.90 4.96
N VAL A 71 -6.25 -0.87 4.17
CA VAL A 71 -5.25 -0.19 3.30
C VAL A 71 -4.13 0.42 4.13
N LEU A 72 -4.47 1.07 5.25
CA LEU A 72 -3.48 1.66 6.16
C LEU A 72 -2.54 0.59 6.73
N MET A 73 -3.07 -0.56 7.16
CA MET A 73 -2.27 -1.67 7.66
C MET A 73 -1.34 -2.25 6.59
N ALA A 74 -1.80 -2.41 5.35
CA ALA A 74 -0.96 -2.79 4.23
C ALA A 74 0.16 -1.76 3.99
N GLY A 75 -0.17 -0.46 4.12
CA GLY A 75 0.79 0.65 4.04
C GLY A 75 1.89 0.56 5.10
N PHE A 76 1.55 0.27 6.36
CA PHE A 76 2.55 0.07 7.41
C PHE A 76 3.47 -1.13 7.15
N GLY A 77 2.91 -2.24 6.63
CA GLY A 77 3.72 -3.38 6.21
C GLY A 77 4.71 -3.01 5.11
N ALA A 78 4.25 -2.30 4.08
CA ALA A 78 5.10 -1.82 3.00
C ALA A 78 6.17 -0.81 3.47
N LEU A 79 5.82 0.08 4.41
CA LEU A 79 6.76 0.99 5.04
C LEU A 79 7.86 0.22 5.80
N GLY A 80 7.49 -0.82 6.55
CA GLY A 80 8.45 -1.68 7.25
C GLY A 80 9.44 -2.33 6.29
N VAL A 81 8.95 -2.94 5.20
CA VAL A 81 9.79 -3.52 4.14
C VAL A 81 10.72 -2.47 3.52
N GLY A 82 10.18 -1.28 3.21
CA GLY A 82 10.94 -0.19 2.63
C GLY A 82 12.06 0.31 3.55
N LEU A 83 11.78 0.50 4.84
CA LEU A 83 12.78 0.93 5.82
C LEU A 83 13.89 -0.11 6.02
N LEU A 84 13.56 -1.39 6.03
CA LEU A 84 14.55 -2.45 6.19
C LEU A 84 15.49 -2.56 4.98
N ILE A 85 14.98 -2.37 3.76
CA ILE A 85 15.76 -2.51 2.53
C ILE A 85 16.51 -1.23 2.18
N PHE A 86 15.82 -0.08 2.22
CA PHE A 86 16.37 1.21 1.77
C PHE A 86 16.94 2.05 2.90
N GLY A 87 16.46 1.91 4.14
CA GLY A 87 16.90 2.72 5.28
C GLY A 87 18.42 2.71 5.51
N PRO A 88 19.08 1.54 5.61
CA PRO A 88 20.53 1.47 5.76
C PRO A 88 21.29 2.11 4.59
N ARG A 89 20.76 1.99 3.37
CA ARG A 89 21.40 2.48 2.14
C ARG A 89 21.31 3.99 2.03
N VAL A 90 20.16 4.56 2.37
CA VAL A 90 19.97 6.01 2.43
C VAL A 90 20.81 6.61 3.56
N TRP A 91 20.88 5.96 4.72
CA TRP A 91 21.72 6.41 5.82
C TRP A 91 23.21 6.42 5.45
N ALA A 92 23.67 5.46 4.65
CA ALA A 92 25.05 5.41 4.18
C ALA A 92 25.42 6.51 3.15
N LEU A 93 24.44 7.23 2.59
CA LEU A 93 24.67 8.36 1.68
C LEU A 93 24.77 9.73 2.40
N LEU A 94 24.41 9.78 3.68
CA LEU A 94 24.47 10.97 4.54
C LEU A 94 25.81 11.04 5.29
#